data_AF-A0A8H6KGD5-F1
#
_entry.id   AF-A0A8H6KGD5-F1
#
_cell.length_a   1.000
_cell.length_b   1.000
_cell.length_c   1.000
_cell.angle_alpha   90.00
_cell.angle_beta   90.00
_cell.angle_gamma   90.00
#
_symmetry.space_group_name_H-M   'P 1'
#
loop_
_entity.id
_entity.type
_entity.pdbx_description
1 polymer ?
#
loop_
_entity_poly.entity_id
_entity_poly.type
_entity_poly.pdbx_seq_one_letter_code
_entity_poly.pdbx_strand_id
1 'polypeptide(L)'
;MDIVLEVVDTFVGDKLYAALLPAQAAPYDFPHTAANATAQPLSTWQYKPSTHWLYLEPSEAAYMSAWSRDNIVRQFISLFLVTWIFGLLNYFVFATLSYIFIFDKKTFDHPKFLKNQIRLEMKQANQAMPLMSLCTALTFVAEIRGFCKLYDTTEEGPGRWYDYAQFPLFILFTDLCIYWIHRWLHLPSVYKHLHKPHHKWIMPSPYASHAFHPLDGFAQSVPYHVYPMLFPLNKVAYVALFMFINFWTILIHDGEYITDNPVINGSACHTAHHLYFNYNYGQFTTLWDRLGGSYRKPDLAWFNKQTKMSEETWKSGIKDMERIQKEVEGEDDRQYGAAEDEKKKN
;
A
#
# COMPACT_ATOMS: atom_id res chain seq x y z
N MET A 1 8.65 12.19 -0.38
CA MET A 1 8.99 11.42 -1.61
C MET A 1 10.11 12.04 -2.42
N ASP A 2 10.40 13.34 -2.24
CA ASP A 2 11.62 14.00 -2.72
C ASP A 2 12.91 13.29 -2.28
N ILE A 3 13.00 12.80 -1.05
CA ILE A 3 14.15 12.00 -0.55
C ILE A 3 14.36 10.74 -1.41
N VAL A 4 13.29 9.99 -1.64
CA VAL A 4 13.35 8.74 -2.43
C VAL A 4 13.72 9.07 -3.88
N LEU A 5 13.12 10.14 -4.44
CA LEU A 5 13.40 10.58 -5.79
C LEU A 5 14.86 11.01 -5.97
N GLU A 6 15.44 11.71 -4.99
CA GLU A 6 16.86 12.09 -5.01
C GLU A 6 17.77 10.86 -5.05
N VAL A 7 17.53 9.86 -4.20
CA VAL A 7 18.30 8.61 -4.19
C VAL A 7 18.20 7.93 -5.56
N VAL A 8 16.98 7.77 -6.09
CA VAL A 8 16.76 7.07 -7.36
C VAL A 8 17.37 7.82 -8.53
N ASP A 9 17.20 9.14 -8.60
CA ASP A 9 17.78 9.95 -9.66
C ASP A 9 19.32 9.90 -9.62
N THR A 10 19.93 10.02 -8.44
CA THR A 10 21.40 10.00 -8.31
C THR A 10 21.99 8.67 -8.77
N PHE A 11 21.39 7.53 -8.41
CA PHE A 11 21.99 6.23 -8.72
C PHE A 11 21.56 5.66 -10.08
N VAL A 12 20.36 5.99 -10.55
CA VAL A 12 19.75 5.37 -11.74
C VAL A 12 19.19 6.42 -12.69
N GLY A 13 18.30 7.29 -12.22
CA GLY A 13 17.49 8.17 -13.05
C GLY A 13 18.33 9.09 -13.94
N ASP A 14 19.34 9.77 -13.40
CA ASP A 14 20.19 10.69 -14.16
C ASP A 14 20.82 10.03 -15.38
N LYS A 15 21.42 8.86 -15.19
CA LYS A 15 22.06 8.10 -16.28
C LYS A 15 21.03 7.63 -17.30
N LEU A 16 19.87 7.17 -16.83
CA LEU A 16 18.80 6.70 -17.69
C LEU A 16 18.21 7.81 -18.55
N TYR A 17 17.86 8.96 -17.96
CA TYR A 17 17.33 10.10 -18.70
C TYR A 17 18.38 10.74 -19.61
N ALA A 18 19.65 10.83 -19.20
CA ALA A 18 20.71 11.33 -20.07
C ALA A 18 20.92 10.42 -21.30
N ALA A 19 20.79 9.10 -21.14
CA ALA A 19 20.93 8.16 -22.24
C ALA A 19 19.70 8.14 -23.18
N LEU A 20 18.49 8.15 -22.62
CA LEU A 20 17.25 8.06 -23.40
C LEU A 20 16.77 9.40 -23.97
N LEU A 21 17.11 10.50 -23.29
CA LEU A 21 16.68 11.85 -23.61
C LEU A 21 17.85 12.84 -23.39
N PRO A 22 18.93 12.75 -24.18
CA PRO A 22 20.10 13.61 -24.02
C PRO A 22 19.73 15.08 -24.28
N ALA A 23 20.31 15.98 -23.49
CA ALA A 23 20.21 17.41 -23.70
C ALA A 23 20.85 17.76 -25.06
N GLN A 24 20.11 18.50 -25.88
CA GLN A 24 20.60 19.00 -27.16
C GLN A 24 20.87 20.49 -27.04
N ALA A 25 22.00 20.94 -27.59
CA ALA A 25 22.20 22.37 -27.81
C ALA A 25 21.09 22.88 -28.75
N ALA A 26 20.59 24.10 -28.51
CA ALA A 26 19.59 24.70 -29.38
C ALA A 26 20.08 24.64 -30.84
N PRO A 27 19.27 24.15 -31.79
CA PRO A 27 19.64 24.18 -33.20
C PRO A 27 19.86 25.66 -33.59
N TYR A 28 21.06 25.94 -34.08
CA TYR A 28 21.56 27.26 -34.49
C TYR A 28 20.49 28.11 -35.18
N ASP A 29 20.09 29.23 -34.55
CA ASP A 29 19.55 30.43 -35.20
C ASP A 29 19.49 31.63 -34.22
N PHE A 30 20.61 31.96 -33.57
CA PHE A 30 20.79 33.29 -32.98
C PHE A 30 21.89 34.04 -33.73
N PRO A 31 21.59 35.18 -34.39
CA PRO A 31 22.59 35.95 -35.10
C PRO A 31 23.49 36.68 -34.09
N HIS A 32 24.77 36.29 -34.09
CA HIS A 32 25.92 37.01 -33.53
C HIS A 32 25.86 37.48 -32.07
N THR A 33 26.49 36.72 -31.17
CA THR A 33 27.20 37.30 -30.00
C THR A 33 28.52 36.60 -29.75
N ALA A 34 29.59 37.35 -30.06
CA ALA A 34 30.98 37.34 -29.59
C ALA A 34 31.66 36.04 -29.09
N ALA A 35 32.88 35.84 -29.59
CA ALA A 35 33.84 34.76 -29.27
C ALA A 35 34.46 34.84 -27.85
N ASN A 36 33.65 35.11 -26.83
CA ASN A 36 34.02 35.05 -25.40
C ASN A 36 32.84 34.59 -24.51
N ALA A 37 31.90 33.84 -25.07
CA ALA A 37 30.82 33.24 -24.30
C ALA A 37 31.31 31.96 -23.63
N THR A 38 31.36 31.96 -22.29
CA THR A 38 31.40 30.75 -21.48
C THR A 38 30.34 29.78 -22.00
N ALA A 39 30.67 28.51 -22.22
CA ALA A 39 29.72 27.51 -22.72
C ALA A 39 28.41 27.61 -21.93
N GLN A 40 27.30 27.87 -22.63
CA GLN A 40 25.99 27.95 -21.99
C GLN A 40 25.69 26.59 -21.35
N PRO A 41 25.34 26.53 -20.05
CA PRO A 41 25.02 25.27 -19.41
C PRO A 41 23.77 24.68 -20.07
N LEU A 42 23.84 23.40 -20.44
CA LEU A 42 22.73 22.67 -21.06
C LEU A 42 21.49 22.54 -20.15
N SER A 43 21.67 22.74 -18.84
CA SER A 43 20.63 22.72 -17.83
C SER A 43 20.79 23.89 -16.85
N THR A 44 19.69 24.56 -16.54
CA THR A 44 19.63 25.63 -15.52
C THR A 44 19.27 25.11 -14.13
N TRP A 45 19.05 23.80 -13.99
CA TRP A 45 18.75 23.18 -12.71
C TRP A 45 19.94 23.27 -11.77
N GLN A 46 19.67 23.54 -10.49
CA GLN A 46 20.68 23.59 -9.45
C GLN A 46 20.37 22.55 -8.39
N TYR A 47 21.40 21.82 -7.98
CA TYR A 47 21.25 20.84 -6.93
C TYR A 47 20.90 21.48 -5.59
N LYS A 48 19.85 20.96 -4.98
CA LYS A 48 19.47 21.24 -3.59
C LYS A 48 19.15 19.90 -2.92
N PRO A 49 19.81 19.55 -1.79
CA PRO A 49 19.48 18.35 -1.05
C PRO A 49 18.01 18.36 -0.63
N SER A 50 17.35 17.21 -0.74
CA SER A 50 15.96 17.02 -0.32
C SER A 50 15.80 16.96 1.21
N THR A 51 16.88 16.61 1.91
CA THR A 51 16.94 16.50 3.36
C THR A 51 18.33 16.86 3.91
N HIS A 52 18.39 17.34 5.14
CA HIS A 52 19.63 17.61 5.88
C HIS A 52 20.37 16.34 6.32
N TRP A 53 19.68 15.20 6.35
CA TRP A 53 20.26 13.91 6.77
C TRP A 53 21.13 13.25 5.70
N LEU A 54 20.88 13.58 4.44
CA LEU A 54 21.46 12.88 3.29
C LEU A 54 21.88 13.90 2.24
N TYR A 55 23.18 13.89 1.92
CA TYR A 55 23.74 14.65 0.82
C TYR A 55 24.23 13.67 -0.25
N LEU A 56 23.63 13.72 -1.43
CA LEU A 56 23.97 12.88 -2.57
C LEU A 56 24.35 13.75 -3.76
N GLU A 57 25.65 14.00 -3.91
CA GLU A 57 26.18 14.80 -5.01
C GLU A 57 25.75 14.22 -6.37
N PRO A 58 25.02 14.98 -7.21
CA PRO A 58 24.62 14.53 -8.53
C PRO A 58 25.82 14.35 -9.44
N SER A 59 25.82 13.26 -10.22
CA SER A 59 26.81 13.09 -11.29
C SER A 59 26.59 14.06 -12.45
N GLU A 60 27.56 14.19 -13.35
CA GLU A 60 27.42 14.99 -14.58
C GLU A 60 26.16 14.63 -15.38
N ALA A 61 25.75 13.36 -15.37
CA ALA A 61 24.55 12.88 -16.05
C ALA A 61 23.27 13.62 -15.62
N ALA A 62 23.21 14.17 -14.40
CA ALA A 62 22.07 14.97 -13.92
C ALA A 62 21.79 16.19 -14.81
N TYR A 63 22.84 16.74 -15.42
CA TYR A 63 22.82 17.94 -16.26
C TYR A 63 22.83 17.63 -17.77
N MET A 64 22.96 16.35 -18.14
CA MET A 64 23.05 15.90 -19.54
C MET A 64 21.72 15.43 -20.13
N SER A 65 20.63 15.49 -19.37
CA SER A 65 19.29 15.12 -19.84
C SER A 65 18.48 16.34 -20.26
N ALA A 66 17.67 16.22 -21.31
CA ALA A 66 16.80 17.32 -21.75
C ALA A 66 15.71 17.67 -20.73
N TRP A 67 15.38 16.72 -19.84
CA TRP A 67 14.52 16.94 -18.69
C TRP A 67 15.34 16.94 -17.40
N SER A 68 15.54 18.15 -16.85
CA SER A 68 16.13 18.34 -15.54
C SER A 68 15.34 17.64 -14.42
N ARG A 69 15.97 17.41 -13.26
CA ARG A 69 15.34 16.73 -12.12
C ARG A 69 14.07 17.40 -11.58
N ASP A 70 13.89 18.70 -11.82
CA ASP A 70 12.69 19.46 -11.45
C ASP A 70 11.60 19.47 -12.54
N ASN A 71 11.85 18.86 -13.69
CA ASN A 71 10.86 18.69 -14.75
C ASN A 71 9.73 17.77 -14.26
N ILE A 72 8.49 18.28 -14.29
CA ILE A 72 7.32 17.57 -13.73
C ILE A 72 7.04 16.22 -14.40
N VAL A 73 7.33 16.09 -15.71
CA VAL A 73 7.09 14.84 -16.46
C VAL A 73 8.12 13.78 -16.04
N ARG A 74 9.40 14.15 -15.94
CA ARG A 74 10.44 13.29 -15.38
C ARG A 74 10.10 12.87 -13.95
N GLN A 75 9.74 13.81 -13.09
CA GLN A 75 9.37 13.51 -11.70
C GLN A 75 8.19 12.53 -11.63
N PHE A 76 7.15 12.75 -12.44
CA PHE A 76 6.01 11.85 -12.50
C PHE A 76 6.38 10.44 -12.95
N ILE A 77 7.13 10.31 -14.07
CA ILE A 77 7.55 9.00 -14.59
C ILE A 77 8.43 8.28 -13.56
N SER A 78 9.40 8.98 -12.97
CA SER A 78 10.27 8.41 -11.94
C SER A 78 9.46 7.95 -10.72
N LEU A 79 8.58 8.81 -10.19
CA LEU A 79 7.75 8.46 -9.04
C LEU A 79 6.79 7.29 -9.34
N PHE A 80 6.23 7.23 -10.55
CA PHE A 80 5.41 6.11 -10.99
C PHE A 80 6.21 4.80 -11.01
N LEU A 81 7.36 4.78 -11.67
CA LEU A 81 8.20 3.59 -11.78
C LEU A 81 8.73 3.15 -10.42
N VAL A 82 9.19 4.10 -9.59
CA VAL A 82 9.65 3.83 -8.23
C VAL A 82 8.53 3.23 -7.40
N THR A 83 7.35 3.85 -7.37
CA THR A 83 6.22 3.37 -6.56
C THR A 83 5.82 1.97 -6.99
N TRP A 84 5.75 1.71 -8.30
CA TRP A 84 5.36 0.41 -8.82
C TRP A 84 6.39 -0.68 -8.53
N ILE A 85 7.66 -0.46 -8.89
CA ILE A 85 8.73 -1.45 -8.71
C ILE A 85 8.96 -1.69 -7.22
N PHE A 86 9.00 -0.64 -6.42
CA PHE A 86 9.17 -0.76 -4.97
C PHE A 86 7.98 -1.46 -4.32
N GLY A 87 6.75 -1.16 -4.76
CA GLY A 87 5.55 -1.88 -4.33
C GLY A 87 5.64 -3.37 -4.62
N LEU A 88 6.06 -3.76 -5.83
CA LEU A 88 6.28 -5.17 -6.19
C LEU A 88 7.35 -5.82 -5.32
N LEU A 89 8.50 -5.14 -5.12
CA LEU A 89 9.59 -5.65 -4.31
C LEU A 89 9.14 -5.88 -2.86
N ASN A 90 8.50 -4.90 -2.23
CA ASN A 90 7.99 -5.05 -0.87
C ASN A 90 6.95 -6.16 -0.77
N TYR A 91 6.01 -6.19 -1.70
CA TYR A 91 4.99 -7.24 -1.74
C TYR A 91 5.62 -8.63 -1.84
N PHE A 92 6.49 -8.87 -2.84
CA PHE A 92 7.09 -10.19 -2.99
C PHE A 92 8.04 -10.53 -1.85
N VAL A 93 8.85 -9.61 -1.34
CA VAL A 93 9.75 -9.89 -0.22
C VAL A 93 8.95 -10.21 1.04
N PHE A 94 8.10 -9.30 1.50
CA PHE A 94 7.44 -9.44 2.81
C PHE A 94 6.29 -10.44 2.78
N ALA A 95 5.51 -10.54 1.69
CA ALA A 95 4.49 -11.58 1.58
C ALA A 95 5.12 -12.97 1.46
N THR A 96 6.28 -13.12 0.79
CA THR A 96 7.00 -14.41 0.76
C THR A 96 7.58 -14.76 2.11
N LEU A 97 8.20 -13.80 2.82
CA LEU A 97 8.71 -14.03 4.18
C LEU A 97 7.57 -14.43 5.13
N SER A 98 6.46 -13.70 5.13
CA SER A 98 5.28 -14.05 5.92
C SER A 98 4.73 -15.43 5.51
N TYR A 99 4.65 -15.71 4.21
CA TYR A 99 4.24 -17.03 3.73
C TYR A 99 5.17 -18.14 4.20
N ILE A 100 6.49 -17.98 4.19
CA ILE A 100 7.43 -19.04 4.59
C ILE A 100 7.44 -19.24 6.11
N PHE A 101 7.46 -18.15 6.89
CA PHE A 101 7.77 -18.20 8.32
C PHE A 101 6.56 -18.06 9.24
N ILE A 102 5.44 -17.50 8.77
CA ILE A 102 4.29 -17.14 9.61
C ILE A 102 3.01 -17.88 9.19
N PHE A 103 2.69 -17.92 7.89
CA PHE A 103 1.43 -18.47 7.39
C PHE A 103 1.27 -19.97 7.66
N ASP A 104 0.22 -20.35 8.40
CA ASP A 104 -0.12 -21.74 8.69
C ASP A 104 -0.61 -22.46 7.43
N LYS A 105 0.19 -23.42 6.95
CA LYS A 105 -0.09 -24.20 5.74
C LYS A 105 -1.32 -25.10 5.87
N LYS A 106 -1.80 -25.39 7.09
CA LYS A 106 -3.08 -26.11 7.29
C LYS A 106 -4.28 -25.34 6.74
N THR A 107 -4.13 -24.03 6.52
CA THR A 107 -5.16 -23.20 5.86
C THR A 107 -5.52 -23.72 4.47
N PHE A 108 -4.62 -24.44 3.79
CA PHE A 108 -4.90 -25.07 2.49
C PHE A 108 -5.98 -26.16 2.56
N ASP A 109 -6.14 -26.78 3.73
CA ASP A 109 -7.16 -27.81 3.96
C ASP A 109 -8.53 -27.20 4.30
N HIS A 110 -8.60 -25.88 4.49
CA HIS A 110 -9.87 -25.19 4.79
C HIS A 110 -10.83 -25.32 3.58
N PRO A 111 -12.09 -25.74 3.78
CA PRO A 111 -13.02 -26.01 2.68
C PRO A 111 -13.39 -24.76 1.86
N LYS A 112 -13.17 -23.57 2.44
CA LYS A 112 -13.34 -22.26 1.76
C LYS A 112 -12.05 -21.69 1.16
N PHE A 113 -10.97 -22.47 1.10
CA PHE A 113 -9.77 -22.10 0.38
C PHE A 113 -9.94 -22.39 -1.12
N LEU A 114 -9.65 -21.42 -1.98
CA LEU A 114 -9.88 -21.53 -3.42
C LEU A 114 -8.81 -22.38 -4.11
N LYS A 115 -9.22 -23.03 -5.20
CA LYS A 115 -8.28 -23.77 -6.06
C LYS A 115 -7.27 -22.79 -6.67
N ASN A 116 -5.97 -23.08 -6.52
CA ASN A 116 -4.87 -22.21 -6.95
C ASN A 116 -4.89 -20.78 -6.36
N GLN A 117 -5.49 -20.58 -5.18
CA GLN A 117 -5.71 -19.25 -4.58
C GLN A 117 -4.45 -18.39 -4.58
N ILE A 118 -3.31 -18.92 -4.12
CA ILE A 118 -2.02 -18.22 -4.04
C ILE A 118 -1.60 -17.60 -5.39
N ARG A 119 -1.77 -18.34 -6.49
CA ARG A 119 -1.47 -17.84 -7.84
C ARG A 119 -2.47 -16.77 -8.28
N LEU A 120 -3.75 -16.94 -7.94
CA LEU A 120 -4.81 -16.01 -8.30
C LEU A 120 -4.69 -14.68 -7.53
N GLU A 121 -4.32 -14.75 -6.24
CA GLU A 121 -3.99 -13.59 -5.39
C GLU A 121 -2.82 -12.81 -5.98
N MET A 122 -1.70 -13.48 -6.26
CA MET A 122 -0.55 -12.85 -6.92
C MET A 122 -0.92 -12.23 -8.27
N LYS A 123 -1.67 -12.94 -9.11
CA LYS A 123 -2.11 -12.41 -10.40
C LYS A 123 -2.91 -11.12 -10.23
N GLN A 124 -3.88 -11.11 -9.32
CA GLN A 124 -4.71 -9.94 -9.08
C GLN A 124 -3.89 -8.77 -8.53
N ALA A 125 -3.01 -9.00 -7.55
CA ALA A 125 -2.14 -7.96 -7.01
C ALA A 125 -1.27 -7.32 -8.12
N ASN A 126 -0.63 -8.15 -8.95
CA ASN A 126 0.22 -7.68 -10.06
C ASN A 126 -0.56 -6.94 -11.15
N GLN A 127 -1.83 -7.30 -11.37
CA GLN A 127 -2.71 -6.57 -12.28
C GLN A 127 -3.17 -5.23 -11.70
N ALA A 128 -3.32 -5.14 -10.37
CA ALA A 128 -3.83 -3.95 -9.70
C ALA A 128 -2.76 -2.87 -9.47
N MET A 129 -1.55 -3.31 -9.10
CA MET A 129 -0.45 -2.43 -8.68
C MET A 129 -0.05 -1.34 -9.68
N PRO A 130 -0.02 -1.55 -11.01
CA PRO A 130 0.33 -0.49 -11.95
C PRO A 130 -0.64 0.69 -11.87
N LEU A 131 -1.96 0.43 -11.89
CA LEU A 131 -2.95 1.51 -11.83
C LEU A 131 -2.99 2.17 -10.44
N MET A 132 -2.82 1.40 -9.37
CA MET A 132 -2.65 1.98 -8.03
C MET A 132 -1.43 2.91 -7.97
N SER A 133 -0.29 2.46 -8.51
CA SER A 133 0.94 3.25 -8.54
C SER A 133 0.83 4.49 -9.39
N LEU A 134 0.03 4.46 -10.47
CA LEU A 134 -0.29 5.63 -11.28
C LEU A 134 -1.02 6.70 -10.45
N CYS A 135 -2.07 6.30 -9.74
CA CYS A 135 -2.84 7.21 -8.88
C CYS A 135 -1.98 7.75 -7.73
N THR A 136 -1.17 6.90 -7.10
CA THR A 136 -0.23 7.30 -6.05
C THR A 136 0.89 8.22 -6.57
N ALA A 137 1.39 8.02 -7.78
CA ALA A 137 2.38 8.92 -8.36
C ALA A 137 1.85 10.34 -8.54
N LEU A 138 0.57 10.51 -8.87
CA LEU A 138 -0.07 11.83 -8.94
C LEU A 138 -0.08 12.53 -7.57
N THR A 139 -0.35 11.79 -6.48
CA THR A 139 -0.31 12.37 -5.14
C THR A 139 1.11 12.73 -4.71
N PHE A 140 2.10 11.90 -5.06
CA PHE A 140 3.51 12.18 -4.79
C PHE A 140 4.05 13.35 -5.61
N VAL A 141 3.59 13.56 -6.84
CA VAL A 141 3.91 14.78 -7.58
C VAL A 141 3.35 16.00 -6.85
N ALA A 142 2.09 15.99 -6.41
CA ALA A 142 1.55 17.10 -5.64
C ALA A 142 2.37 17.37 -4.36
N GLU A 143 2.79 16.31 -3.66
CA GLU A 143 3.64 16.41 -2.48
C GLU A 143 4.95 17.15 -2.75
N ILE A 144 5.75 16.70 -3.73
CA ILE A 144 7.05 17.33 -4.04
C ILE A 144 6.93 18.71 -4.68
N ARG A 145 5.73 19.08 -5.15
CA ARG A 145 5.41 20.40 -5.71
C ARG A 145 4.91 21.39 -4.64
N GLY A 146 4.96 21.01 -3.37
CA GLY A 146 4.70 21.91 -2.24
C GLY A 146 3.24 21.98 -1.80
N PHE A 147 2.40 21.02 -2.20
CA PHE A 147 1.01 20.94 -1.71
C PHE A 147 0.90 20.30 -0.31
N CYS A 148 2.01 19.77 0.22
CA CYS A 148 2.07 19.16 1.55
C CYS A 148 2.88 20.00 2.55
N LYS A 149 2.52 19.90 3.82
CA LYS A 149 3.19 20.49 4.99
C LYS A 149 4.31 19.58 5.51
N LEU A 150 5.14 19.07 4.59
CA LEU A 150 6.28 18.24 4.97
C LEU A 150 7.42 19.12 5.47
N TYR A 151 8.02 18.74 6.59
CA TYR A 151 9.17 19.42 7.18
C TYR A 151 10.31 18.43 7.40
N ASP A 152 11.54 18.92 7.45
CA ASP A 152 12.72 18.07 7.49
C ASP A 152 13.40 18.06 8.87
N THR A 153 13.60 19.21 9.50
CA THR A 153 14.16 19.33 10.85
C THR A 153 13.10 19.71 11.90
N THR A 154 13.38 19.47 13.18
CA THR A 154 12.50 19.84 14.29
C THR A 154 12.21 21.36 14.32
N GLU A 155 13.18 22.19 13.93
CA GLU A 155 13.06 23.65 13.89
C GLU A 155 12.11 24.14 12.78
N GLU A 156 11.97 23.39 11.69
CA GLU A 156 11.01 23.66 10.61
C GLU A 156 9.59 23.21 10.99
N GLY A 157 9.45 22.32 11.97
CA GLY A 157 8.20 21.74 12.41
C GLY A 157 7.55 22.47 13.60
N PRO A 158 6.45 21.91 14.16
CA PRO A 158 5.77 22.46 15.34
C PRO A 158 6.59 22.40 16.65
N GLY A 159 7.81 21.84 16.61
CA GLY A 159 8.70 21.64 17.73
C GLY A 159 8.78 20.19 18.21
N ARG A 160 9.73 19.94 19.12
CA ARG A 160 10.18 18.60 19.53
C ARG A 160 9.08 17.69 20.12
N TRP A 161 8.02 18.25 20.69
CA TRP A 161 6.88 17.45 21.17
C TRP A 161 6.17 16.73 20.00
N TYR A 162 6.13 17.38 18.83
CA TYR A 162 5.45 16.88 17.65
C TYR A 162 6.24 15.81 16.91
N ASP A 163 7.58 15.79 17.08
CA ASP A 163 8.43 14.72 16.53
C ASP A 163 7.95 13.33 16.98
N TYR A 164 7.39 13.23 18.19
CA TYR A 164 6.79 12.00 18.71
C TYR A 164 5.27 11.96 18.51
N ALA A 165 4.55 13.07 18.71
CA ALA A 165 3.10 13.08 18.63
C ALA A 165 2.57 12.82 17.21
N GLN A 166 3.34 13.11 16.16
CA GLN A 166 2.93 12.90 14.78
C GLN A 166 2.58 11.43 14.46
N PHE A 167 3.23 10.45 15.09
CA PHE A 167 2.97 9.02 14.83
C PHE A 167 1.58 8.58 15.30
N PRO A 168 1.19 8.72 16.58
CA PRO A 168 -0.16 8.37 17.01
C PRO A 168 -1.22 9.24 16.35
N LEU A 169 -0.95 10.52 16.08
CA LEU A 169 -1.90 11.40 15.35
C LEU A 169 -2.13 10.91 13.92
N PHE A 170 -1.07 10.51 13.22
CA PHE A 170 -1.14 9.92 11.89
C PHE A 170 -1.95 8.62 11.91
N ILE A 171 -1.66 7.70 12.84
CA ILE A 171 -2.40 6.43 12.96
C ILE A 171 -3.87 6.69 13.27
N LEU A 172 -4.20 7.54 14.24
CA LEU A 172 -5.59 7.84 14.59
C LEU A 172 -6.38 8.46 13.42
N PHE A 173 -5.78 9.42 12.71
CA PHE A 173 -6.42 10.07 11.56
C PHE A 173 -6.61 9.08 10.40
N THR A 174 -5.56 8.35 10.05
CA THR A 174 -5.61 7.44 8.91
C THR A 174 -6.54 6.27 9.18
N ASP A 175 -6.52 5.69 10.38
CA ASP A 175 -7.43 4.62 10.80
C ASP A 175 -8.90 5.09 10.78
N LEU A 176 -9.19 6.33 11.20
CA LEU A 176 -10.54 6.92 11.13
C LEU A 176 -11.03 7.02 9.69
N CYS A 177 -10.21 7.60 8.81
CA CYS A 177 -10.61 7.81 7.43
C CYS A 177 -10.74 6.47 6.69
N ILE A 178 -9.82 5.53 6.93
CA ILE A 178 -9.88 4.19 6.34
C ILE A 178 -11.11 3.45 6.83
N TYR A 179 -11.43 3.52 8.12
CA TYR A 179 -12.66 2.94 8.67
C TYR A 179 -13.90 3.35 7.85
N TRP A 180 -14.05 4.65 7.56
CA TRP A 180 -15.19 5.15 6.78
C TRP A 180 -15.12 4.78 5.29
N ILE A 181 -13.93 4.83 4.68
CA ILE A 181 -13.74 4.43 3.28
C ILE A 181 -14.04 2.94 3.12
N HIS A 182 -13.56 2.12 4.04
CA HIS A 182 -13.77 0.69 4.05
C HIS A 182 -15.24 0.35 4.28
N ARG A 183 -15.90 1.00 5.24
CA ARG A 183 -17.35 0.85 5.43
C ARG A 183 -18.16 1.30 4.19
N TRP A 184 -17.73 2.35 3.50
CA TRP A 184 -18.32 2.77 2.22
C TRP A 184 -18.11 1.74 1.10
N LEU A 185 -16.93 1.12 1.03
CA LEU A 185 -16.62 0.03 0.10
C LEU A 185 -17.52 -1.20 0.31
N HIS A 186 -18.05 -1.38 1.51
CA HIS A 186 -19.02 -2.44 1.85
C HIS A 186 -20.48 -2.09 1.58
N LEU A 187 -20.79 -0.89 1.08
CA LEU A 187 -22.15 -0.60 0.60
C LEU A 187 -22.45 -1.46 -0.65
N PRO A 188 -23.62 -2.12 -0.77
CA PRO A 188 -23.86 -3.13 -1.81
C PRO A 188 -23.56 -2.71 -3.25
N SER A 189 -23.85 -1.44 -3.60
CA SER A 189 -23.59 -0.89 -4.93
C SER A 189 -22.10 -0.71 -5.23
N VAL A 190 -21.28 -0.43 -4.21
CA VAL A 190 -19.84 -0.22 -4.30
C VAL A 190 -19.10 -1.55 -4.17
N TYR A 191 -19.49 -2.34 -3.17
CA TYR A 191 -18.91 -3.64 -2.83
C TYR A 191 -18.79 -4.54 -4.05
N LYS A 192 -19.89 -4.74 -4.78
CA LYS A 192 -19.94 -5.63 -5.96
C LYS A 192 -18.86 -5.31 -6.99
N HIS A 193 -18.50 -4.04 -7.16
CA HIS A 193 -17.60 -3.58 -8.22
C HIS A 193 -16.16 -3.40 -7.73
N LEU A 194 -15.97 -2.88 -6.52
CA LEU A 194 -14.65 -2.49 -6.03
C LEU A 194 -14.07 -3.48 -5.02
N HIS A 195 -14.88 -3.97 -4.07
CA HIS A 195 -14.35 -4.63 -2.88
C HIS A 195 -14.60 -6.15 -2.84
N LYS A 196 -15.64 -6.65 -3.53
CA LYS A 196 -15.88 -8.08 -3.75
C LYS A 196 -14.64 -8.81 -4.32
N PRO A 197 -13.86 -8.24 -5.27
CA PRO A 197 -12.63 -8.87 -5.74
C PRO A 197 -11.59 -9.14 -4.65
N HIS A 198 -11.59 -8.37 -3.56
CA HIS A 198 -10.75 -8.61 -2.39
C HIS A 198 -11.38 -9.63 -1.45
N HIS A 199 -12.69 -9.49 -1.17
CA HIS A 199 -13.41 -10.40 -0.28
C HIS A 199 -13.67 -11.81 -0.83
N LYS A 200 -13.37 -12.07 -2.10
CA LYS A 200 -13.43 -13.43 -2.64
C LYS A 200 -12.45 -14.38 -1.93
N TRP A 201 -11.42 -13.85 -1.28
CA TRP A 201 -10.43 -14.59 -0.49
C TRP A 201 -10.93 -14.78 0.96
N ILE A 202 -11.93 -15.65 1.19
CA ILE A 202 -12.47 -15.86 2.56
C ILE A 202 -11.38 -16.20 3.57
N MET A 203 -10.45 -17.08 3.17
CA MET A 203 -9.27 -17.45 3.94
C MET A 203 -8.04 -16.87 3.24
N PRO A 204 -7.76 -15.56 3.41
CA PRO A 204 -6.70 -14.90 2.68
C PRO A 204 -5.33 -15.48 3.06
N SER A 205 -4.40 -15.46 2.11
CA SER A 205 -2.98 -15.61 2.42
C SER A 205 -2.27 -14.24 2.47
N PRO A 206 -0.99 -14.16 2.88
CA PRO A 206 -0.21 -12.93 2.79
C PRO A 206 -0.20 -12.31 1.39
N TYR A 207 -0.37 -13.12 0.33
CA TYR A 207 -0.46 -12.64 -1.06
C TYR A 207 -1.81 -11.97 -1.39
N ALA A 208 -2.86 -12.21 -0.60
CA ALA A 208 -4.14 -11.50 -0.73
C ALA A 208 -4.04 -10.02 -0.34
N SER A 209 -3.01 -9.66 0.44
CA SER A 209 -2.82 -8.32 1.03
C SER A 209 -2.89 -7.15 0.05
N HIS A 210 -2.53 -7.37 -1.22
CA HIS A 210 -2.59 -6.35 -2.28
C HIS A 210 -3.46 -6.78 -3.46
N ALA A 211 -4.18 -7.89 -3.33
CA ALA A 211 -5.09 -8.42 -4.33
C ALA A 211 -6.44 -7.69 -4.27
N PHE A 212 -6.44 -6.39 -4.59
CA PHE A 212 -7.61 -5.51 -4.61
C PHE A 212 -8.10 -5.23 -6.03
N HIS A 213 -9.23 -4.54 -6.16
CA HIS A 213 -9.45 -3.67 -7.31
C HIS A 213 -8.52 -2.45 -7.19
N PRO A 214 -7.95 -1.90 -8.28
CA PRO A 214 -7.02 -0.77 -8.18
C PRO A 214 -7.60 0.46 -7.45
N LEU A 215 -8.85 0.82 -7.76
CA LEU A 215 -9.52 1.94 -7.13
C LEU A 215 -9.86 1.68 -5.65
N ASP A 216 -10.05 0.42 -5.26
CA ASP A 216 -10.26 0.05 -3.86
C ASP A 216 -8.96 0.29 -3.08
N GLY A 217 -7.86 -0.32 -3.53
CA GLY A 217 -6.55 -0.15 -2.90
C GLY A 217 -6.10 1.32 -2.86
N PHE A 218 -6.32 2.09 -3.93
CA PHE A 218 -6.03 3.52 -3.93
C PHE A 218 -6.95 4.30 -2.97
N ALA A 219 -8.26 4.04 -2.95
CA ALA A 219 -9.17 4.75 -2.05
C ALA A 219 -8.75 4.56 -0.59
N GLN A 220 -8.40 3.34 -0.20
CA GLN A 220 -7.91 3.05 1.15
C GLN A 220 -6.54 3.69 1.44
N SER A 221 -5.72 3.99 0.42
CA SER A 221 -4.43 4.67 0.61
C SER A 221 -4.53 6.20 0.67
N VAL A 222 -5.62 6.79 0.19
CA VAL A 222 -5.83 8.26 0.16
C VAL A 222 -5.55 8.95 1.50
N PRO A 223 -6.02 8.45 2.67
CA PRO A 223 -5.81 9.14 3.94
C PRO A 223 -4.34 9.37 4.30
N TYR A 224 -3.44 8.46 3.87
CA TYR A 224 -2.01 8.60 4.10
C TYR A 224 -1.39 9.77 3.32
N HIS A 225 -1.94 10.10 2.14
CA HIS A 225 -1.51 11.24 1.33
C HIS A 225 -2.20 12.54 1.72
N VAL A 226 -3.44 12.47 2.22
CA VAL A 226 -4.19 13.63 2.70
C VAL A 226 -3.65 14.15 4.03
N TYR A 227 -3.18 13.27 4.92
CA TYR A 227 -2.62 13.69 6.21
C TYR A 227 -1.56 14.80 6.07
N PRO A 228 -0.46 14.63 5.28
CA PRO A 228 0.55 15.67 5.14
C PRO A 228 0.06 16.92 4.38
N MET A 229 -1.10 16.89 3.71
CA MET A 229 -1.70 18.11 3.14
C MET A 229 -2.36 18.97 4.22
N LEU A 230 -2.93 18.33 5.25
CA LEU A 230 -3.66 18.99 6.33
C LEU A 230 -2.77 19.31 7.53
N PHE A 231 -1.90 18.38 7.90
CA PHE A 231 -1.09 18.43 9.12
C PHE A 231 0.41 18.38 8.79
N PRO A 232 1.26 19.01 9.61
CA PRO A 232 2.70 18.86 9.49
C PRO A 232 3.11 17.39 9.60
N LEU A 233 4.06 16.94 8.82
CA LEU A 233 4.63 15.59 8.96
C LEU A 233 6.11 15.60 8.57
N ASN A 234 6.95 14.97 9.38
CA ASN A 234 8.37 14.89 9.08
C ASN A 234 8.60 14.03 7.82
N LYS A 235 9.48 14.46 6.91
CA LYS A 235 9.74 13.74 5.65
C LYS A 235 10.21 12.30 5.86
N VAL A 236 11.12 12.07 6.82
CA VAL A 236 11.64 10.73 7.13
C VAL A 236 10.55 9.88 7.79
N ALA A 237 9.79 10.46 8.73
CA ALA A 237 8.65 9.78 9.33
C ALA A 237 7.61 9.39 8.28
N TYR A 238 7.35 10.23 7.28
CA TYR A 238 6.42 9.94 6.20
C TYR A 238 6.85 8.72 5.37
N VAL A 239 8.13 8.65 4.97
CA VAL A 239 8.68 7.49 4.25
C VAL A 239 8.62 6.22 5.11
N ALA A 240 8.96 6.33 6.40
CA ALA A 240 8.90 5.20 7.33
C ALA A 240 7.46 4.70 7.55
N LEU A 241 6.48 5.61 7.67
CA LEU A 241 5.07 5.29 7.80
C LEU A 241 4.53 4.64 6.52
N PHE A 242 4.91 5.13 5.34
CA PHE A 242 4.57 4.50 4.07
C PHE A 242 5.03 3.04 4.03
N MET A 243 6.24 2.75 4.51
CA MET A 243 6.75 1.37 4.65
C MET A 243 5.99 0.55 5.68
N PHE A 244 5.74 1.13 6.86
CA PHE A 244 5.01 0.48 7.93
C PHE A 244 3.62 0.03 7.47
N ILE A 245 2.89 0.86 6.72
CA ILE A 245 1.56 0.53 6.20
C ILE A 245 1.61 -0.68 5.28
N ASN A 246 2.55 -0.72 4.32
CA ASN A 246 2.69 -1.84 3.40
C ASN A 246 2.96 -3.16 4.15
N PHE A 247 3.84 -3.10 5.16
CA PHE A 247 4.12 -4.24 6.01
C PHE A 247 2.91 -4.66 6.84
N TRP A 248 2.22 -3.71 7.46
CA TRP A 248 1.00 -3.95 8.24
C TRP A 248 -0.10 -4.62 7.41
N THR A 249 -0.34 -4.11 6.19
CA THR A 249 -1.31 -4.69 5.25
C THR A 249 -0.99 -6.15 4.96
N ILE A 250 0.27 -6.57 4.93
CA ILE A 250 0.64 -7.98 4.76
C ILE A 250 0.35 -8.78 6.03
N LEU A 251 0.74 -8.26 7.19
CA LEU A 251 0.58 -8.96 8.48
C LEU A 251 -0.88 -9.23 8.84
N ILE A 252 -1.81 -8.32 8.55
CA ILE A 252 -3.23 -8.56 8.86
C ILE A 252 -3.88 -9.64 7.98
N HIS A 253 -3.21 -10.12 6.92
CA HIS A 253 -3.69 -11.18 6.02
C HIS A 253 -2.96 -12.51 6.19
N ASP A 254 -2.05 -12.62 7.16
CA ASP A 254 -1.22 -13.82 7.32
C ASP A 254 -1.94 -15.00 8.02
N GLY A 255 -3.15 -14.79 8.52
CA GLY A 255 -3.94 -15.81 9.22
C GLY A 255 -3.32 -16.29 10.55
N GLU A 256 -2.28 -15.63 11.06
CA GLU A 256 -1.66 -15.98 12.34
C GLU A 256 -2.23 -15.11 13.47
N TYR A 257 -3.07 -15.76 14.29
CA TYR A 257 -3.81 -15.13 15.38
C TYR A 257 -2.96 -15.01 16.66
N ILE A 258 -1.89 -14.20 16.60
CA ILE A 258 -0.84 -14.16 17.65
C ILE A 258 -1.36 -13.69 19.02
N THR A 259 -2.23 -12.67 19.07
CA THR A 259 -2.66 -12.04 20.33
C THR A 259 -4.16 -11.73 20.36
N ASP A 260 -4.86 -12.12 21.44
CA ASP A 260 -6.20 -11.60 21.78
C ASP A 260 -6.07 -10.18 22.36
N ASN A 261 -5.78 -9.21 21.49
CA ASN A 261 -5.63 -7.81 21.87
C ASN A 261 -6.93 -7.05 21.57
N PRO A 262 -7.59 -6.43 22.57
CA PRO A 262 -8.86 -5.75 22.36
C PRO A 262 -8.71 -4.41 21.62
N VAL A 263 -7.49 -3.86 21.49
CA VAL A 263 -7.19 -2.55 20.89
C VAL A 263 -6.69 -2.69 19.45
N ILE A 264 -5.84 -3.67 19.18
CA ILE A 264 -5.20 -3.84 17.87
C ILE A 264 -6.13 -4.62 16.94
N ASN A 265 -6.40 -4.06 15.74
CA ASN A 265 -7.08 -4.78 14.67
C ASN A 265 -6.04 -5.64 13.91
N GLY A 266 -5.70 -6.78 14.49
CA GLY A 266 -4.72 -7.72 13.93
C GLY A 266 -5.34 -8.77 13.00
N SER A 267 -4.52 -9.73 12.58
CA SER A 267 -4.88 -10.82 11.67
C SER A 267 -6.20 -11.54 12.03
N ALA A 268 -6.47 -11.78 13.32
CA ALA A 268 -7.73 -12.40 13.76
C ALA A 268 -8.97 -11.53 13.52
N CYS A 269 -8.88 -10.22 13.77
CA CYS A 269 -9.98 -9.29 13.53
C CYS A 269 -10.23 -9.13 12.03
N HIS A 270 -9.17 -9.09 11.22
CA HIS A 270 -9.27 -9.01 9.77
C HIS A 270 -9.75 -10.31 9.11
N THR A 271 -9.37 -11.48 9.61
CA THR A 271 -9.98 -12.74 9.15
C THR A 271 -11.46 -12.82 9.53
N ALA A 272 -11.84 -12.34 10.72
CA ALA A 272 -13.26 -12.21 11.07
C ALA A 272 -13.99 -11.23 10.13
N HIS A 273 -13.32 -10.17 9.67
CA HIS A 273 -13.85 -9.28 8.65
C HIS A 273 -14.08 -10.00 7.31
N HIS A 274 -13.10 -10.76 6.81
CA HIS A 274 -13.25 -11.56 5.58
C HIS A 274 -14.34 -12.63 5.67
N LEU A 275 -14.57 -13.21 6.87
CA LEU A 275 -15.60 -14.21 7.12
C LEU A 275 -16.99 -13.61 7.28
N TYR A 276 -17.13 -12.46 7.93
CA TYR A 276 -18.43 -11.92 8.32
C TYR A 276 -18.82 -10.64 7.59
N PHE A 277 -17.97 -10.10 6.73
CA PHE A 277 -18.12 -8.95 5.81
C PHE A 277 -18.44 -7.60 6.48
N ASN A 278 -19.40 -7.58 7.43
CA ASN A 278 -20.00 -6.36 7.98
C ASN A 278 -19.39 -5.89 9.31
N TYR A 279 -18.17 -6.33 9.65
CA TYR A 279 -17.55 -6.08 10.95
C TYR A 279 -16.05 -5.80 10.82
N ASN A 280 -15.46 -5.11 11.80
CA ASN A 280 -14.01 -4.89 11.93
C ASN A 280 -13.36 -4.16 10.73
N TYR A 281 -13.91 -3.00 10.33
CA TYR A 281 -13.45 -2.22 9.18
C TYR A 281 -12.16 -1.41 9.43
N GLY A 282 -11.75 -1.20 10.68
CA GLY A 282 -10.52 -0.46 11.01
C GLY A 282 -9.28 -1.13 10.42
N GLN A 283 -8.23 -0.37 10.15
CA GLN A 283 -6.98 -0.90 9.59
C GLN A 283 -6.02 -1.33 10.70
N PHE A 284 -5.82 -0.47 11.70
CA PHE A 284 -4.82 -0.65 12.76
C PHE A 284 -5.44 -0.95 14.11
N THR A 285 -6.54 -0.28 14.44
CA THR A 285 -7.17 -0.35 15.76
C THR A 285 -8.64 -0.74 15.69
N THR A 286 -9.16 -1.29 16.78
CA THR A 286 -10.58 -1.60 16.93
C THR A 286 -11.39 -0.39 17.40
N LEU A 287 -10.74 0.77 17.63
CA LEU A 287 -11.35 1.95 18.23
C LEU A 287 -12.57 2.42 17.43
N TRP A 288 -12.41 2.59 16.12
CA TRP A 288 -13.46 3.11 15.25
C TRP A 288 -14.59 2.11 15.03
N ASP A 289 -14.28 0.81 15.02
CA ASP A 289 -15.29 -0.23 15.02
C ASP A 289 -16.13 -0.26 16.29
N ARG A 290 -15.51 -0.03 17.45
CA ARG A 290 -16.24 0.07 18.73
C ARG A 290 -17.14 1.29 18.77
N LEU A 291 -16.62 2.44 18.35
CA LEU A 291 -17.38 3.69 18.30
C LEU A 291 -18.50 3.64 17.24
N GLY A 292 -18.24 3.01 16.09
CA GLY A 292 -19.17 2.91 14.97
C GLY A 292 -20.09 1.68 15.02
N GLY A 293 -20.03 0.88 16.09
CA GLY A 293 -20.91 -0.26 16.33
C GLY A 293 -20.67 -1.47 15.40
N SER A 294 -19.49 -1.58 14.80
CA SER A 294 -19.12 -2.66 13.87
C SER A 294 -18.04 -3.60 14.43
N TYR A 295 -17.68 -3.47 15.71
CA TYR A 295 -16.72 -4.38 16.33
C TYR A 295 -17.32 -5.76 16.60
N ARG A 296 -16.67 -6.80 16.08
CA ARG A 296 -16.94 -8.21 16.42
C ARG A 296 -15.67 -8.85 16.95
N LYS A 297 -15.72 -9.29 18.21
CA LYS A 297 -14.59 -10.00 18.82
C LYS A 297 -14.33 -11.32 18.06
N PRO A 298 -13.07 -11.62 17.66
CA PRO A 298 -12.72 -12.92 17.10
C PRO A 298 -13.00 -14.06 18.09
N ASP A 299 -13.26 -15.26 17.56
CA ASP A 299 -13.49 -16.44 18.39
C ASP A 299 -12.23 -16.77 19.22
N LEU A 300 -12.41 -17.07 20.50
CA LEU A 300 -11.31 -17.45 21.39
C LEU A 300 -10.58 -18.71 20.92
N ALA A 301 -11.27 -19.62 20.24
CA ALA A 301 -10.68 -20.83 19.68
C ALA A 301 -9.58 -20.54 18.64
N TRP A 302 -9.60 -19.36 18.01
CA TRP A 302 -8.62 -18.95 17.00
C TRP A 302 -7.26 -18.64 17.62
N PHE A 303 -7.22 -18.15 18.85
CA PHE A 303 -5.94 -17.86 19.51
C PHE A 303 -5.23 -19.11 20.04
N ASN A 304 -5.90 -20.26 20.04
CA ASN A 304 -5.29 -21.54 20.42
C ASN A 304 -4.73 -22.26 19.19
N LYS A 305 -3.40 -22.36 19.12
CA LYS A 305 -2.66 -22.98 18.01
C LYS A 305 -3.07 -24.43 17.69
N GLN A 306 -3.60 -25.17 18.66
CA GLN A 306 -4.01 -26.56 18.46
C GLN A 306 -5.41 -26.66 17.83
N THR A 307 -6.30 -25.71 18.13
CA THR A 307 -7.72 -25.77 17.75
C THR A 307 -8.10 -24.78 16.65
N LYS A 308 -7.28 -23.76 16.37
CA LYS A 308 -7.58 -22.71 15.39
C LYS A 308 -7.83 -23.20 13.97
N MET A 309 -7.21 -24.33 13.60
CA MET A 309 -7.39 -25.02 12.32
C MET A 309 -8.11 -26.36 12.46
N SER A 310 -8.93 -26.55 13.50
CA SER A 310 -9.75 -27.77 13.64
C SER A 310 -11.01 -27.69 12.79
N GLU A 311 -11.51 -28.84 12.34
CA GLU A 311 -12.77 -28.91 11.58
C GLU A 311 -13.96 -28.31 12.35
N GLU A 312 -14.00 -28.46 13.67
CA GLU A 312 -15.09 -27.94 14.50
C GLU A 312 -15.13 -26.40 14.47
N THR A 313 -13.96 -25.78 14.65
CA THR A 313 -13.80 -24.31 14.56
C THR A 313 -14.22 -23.81 13.17
N TRP A 314 -13.83 -24.52 12.10
CA TRP A 314 -14.20 -24.17 10.73
C TRP A 314 -15.70 -24.31 10.48
N LYS A 315 -16.32 -25.43 10.88
CA LYS A 315 -17.76 -25.69 10.65
C LYS A 315 -18.64 -24.60 11.28
N SER A 316 -18.30 -24.18 12.50
CA SER A 316 -19.00 -23.09 13.19
C SER A 316 -18.89 -21.76 12.42
N GLY A 317 -17.66 -21.38 12.04
CA GLY A 317 -17.42 -20.14 11.30
C GLY A 317 -18.04 -20.12 9.90
N ILE A 318 -18.00 -21.24 9.18
CA ILE A 318 -18.53 -21.37 7.82
C ILE A 318 -20.03 -21.17 7.77
N LYS A 319 -20.78 -21.75 8.71
CA LYS A 319 -22.25 -21.64 8.73
C LYS A 319 -22.71 -20.18 8.82
N ASP A 320 -22.08 -19.42 9.73
CA ASP A 320 -22.35 -17.99 9.89
C ASP A 320 -21.93 -17.18 8.66
N MET A 321 -20.76 -17.49 8.10
CA MET A 321 -20.25 -16.86 6.89
C MET A 321 -21.19 -17.10 5.70
N GLU A 322 -21.61 -18.34 5.45
CA GLU A 322 -22.50 -18.68 4.32
C GLU A 322 -23.85 -17.98 4.43
N ARG A 323 -24.38 -17.84 5.65
CA ARG A 323 -25.61 -17.07 5.89
C ARG A 323 -25.42 -15.61 5.46
N ILE A 324 -24.36 -14.95 5.94
CA ILE A 324 -24.10 -13.53 5.63
C ILE A 324 -23.76 -13.36 4.15
N GLN A 325 -22.96 -14.25 3.58
CA GLN A 325 -22.61 -14.22 2.18
C GLN A 325 -23.86 -14.33 1.30
N LYS A 326 -24.81 -15.19 1.65
CA LYS A 326 -26.07 -15.28 0.92
C LYS A 326 -26.89 -13.99 1.00
N GLU A 327 -26.88 -13.32 2.15
CA GLU A 327 -27.55 -12.03 2.35
C GLU A 327 -26.87 -10.89 1.54
N VAL A 328 -25.54 -10.90 1.44
CA VAL A 328 -24.75 -9.82 0.81
C VAL A 328 -24.54 -10.03 -0.70
N GLU A 329 -24.23 -11.26 -1.11
CA GLU A 329 -23.79 -11.59 -2.47
C GLU A 329 -24.80 -12.44 -3.26
N GLY A 330 -25.74 -13.10 -2.58
CA GLY A 330 -26.65 -14.07 -3.20
C GLY A 330 -26.01 -15.46 -3.33
N GLU A 331 -26.01 -16.03 -4.54
CA GLU A 331 -25.40 -17.35 -4.77
C GLU A 331 -23.87 -17.26 -4.85
N ASP A 332 -23.21 -18.25 -4.24
CA ASP A 332 -21.75 -18.36 -4.24
C ASP A 332 -21.24 -18.92 -5.57
N ASP A 333 -20.56 -18.08 -6.36
CA ASP A 333 -19.99 -18.42 -7.67
C ASP A 333 -18.53 -18.91 -7.60
N ARG A 334 -17.96 -19.06 -6.40
CA ARG A 334 -16.55 -19.43 -6.20
C ARG A 334 -16.31 -20.93 -6.35
N GLN A 335 -15.12 -21.28 -6.85
CA GLN A 335 -14.68 -22.67 -7.01
C GLN A 335 -13.65 -23.07 -5.93
N TYR A 336 -14.10 -23.91 -5.00
CA TYR A 336 -13.29 -24.42 -3.89
C TYR A 336 -12.55 -25.70 -4.25
N GLY A 337 -11.36 -25.90 -3.67
CA GLY A 337 -10.53 -27.08 -3.96
C GLY A 337 -11.13 -28.40 -3.48
N ALA A 338 -11.79 -28.41 -2.32
CA ALA A 338 -12.25 -29.64 -1.67
C ALA A 338 -13.47 -30.30 -2.32
N ALA A 339 -14.33 -29.53 -3.02
CA ALA A 339 -15.61 -30.02 -3.53
C ALA A 339 -15.51 -31.01 -4.73
N GLU A 340 -14.36 -31.08 -5.42
CA GLU A 340 -14.15 -32.04 -6.51
C GLU A 340 -13.58 -33.39 -6.03
N ASP A 341 -12.81 -33.41 -4.93
CA ASP A 341 -12.18 -34.64 -4.45
C ASP A 341 -13.18 -35.59 -3.78
N GLU A 342 -14.27 -35.07 -3.21
CA GLU A 342 -15.42 -35.89 -2.78
C GLU A 342 -16.21 -36.44 -3.97
N LYS A 343 -16.33 -35.69 -5.08
CA LYS A 343 -17.00 -36.19 -6.31
C LYS A 343 -16.19 -37.25 -7.06
N LYS A 344 -14.87 -37.30 -6.88
CA LYS A 344 -14.00 -38.35 -7.45
C LYS A 344 -13.91 -39.61 -6.57
N LYS A 345 -14.45 -39.58 -5.35
CA LYS A 345 -14.44 -40.69 -4.40
C LYS A 345 -15.78 -41.42 -4.27
N ASN A 346 -16.82 -40.98 -4.99
CA ASN A 346 -18.14 -41.62 -5.04
C ASN A 346 -18.39 -42.30 -6.38
#